data_AF-A0A7R7AP66-F1
#
_entry.id   AF-A0A7R7AP66-F1
#
_cell.length_a   1.000
_cell.length_b   1.000
_cell.length_c   1.000
_cell.angle_alpha   90.00
_cell.angle_beta   90.00
_cell.angle_gamma   90.00
#
_symmetry.space_group_name_H-M   'P 1'
#
loop_
_entity.id
_entity.type
_entity.pdbx_description
1 polymer ?
#
loop_
_entity_poly.entity_id
_entity_poly.type
_entity_poly.pdbx_seq_one_letter_code
_entity_poly.pdbx_strand_id
1 'polypeptide(L)'
;MILREDGVSCPDRSPQAKQPSPTFSRDPRHAENRFIALAVPFGSVANKEQLERGLHVAISETVRIPPKSVDPAIKNYHWLDLAKGLFDAYDTGAEAALVLDANGHIAEEPGFNVFVVKDGSLKTPAYGVLPGITRRTVFDICVEIGLSATAALVVLRSKGLTRCSSPRLPAGLCP
;
A
#
# COMPACT_ATOMS: atom_id res chain seq x y z
N MET A 1 3.67 -14.50 20.25
CA MET A 1 4.49 -15.09 21.33
C MET A 1 5.95 -14.76 21.06
N ILE A 2 6.51 -13.76 21.73
CA ILE A 2 7.92 -13.67 22.18
C ILE A 2 7.90 -12.86 23.48
N LEU A 3 8.75 -13.33 24.39
CA LEU A 3 8.84 -13.10 25.82
C LEU A 3 9.30 -11.68 26.14
N ARG A 4 8.74 -11.11 27.21
CA ARG A 4 9.38 -10.02 27.95
C ARG A 4 10.53 -10.64 28.74
N GLU A 5 11.73 -10.16 28.52
CA GLU A 5 12.71 -10.11 29.58
C GLU A 5 13.12 -8.66 29.80
N ASP A 6 13.19 -8.33 31.07
CA ASP A 6 13.30 -7.01 31.63
C ASP A 6 14.61 -6.31 31.26
N GLY A 7 14.57 -4.97 31.29
CA GLY A 7 15.77 -4.16 31.47
C GLY A 7 16.41 -3.61 30.20
N VAL A 8 15.75 -2.66 29.54
CA VAL A 8 16.48 -1.61 28.81
C VAL A 8 16.25 -0.30 29.55
N SER A 9 17.12 -0.02 30.53
CA SER A 9 17.27 1.33 31.08
C SER A 9 17.87 2.22 30.00
N CYS A 10 17.04 3.08 29.41
CA CYS A 10 17.55 4.25 28.72
C CYS A 10 18.17 5.18 29.77
N PRO A 11 19.43 5.66 29.61
CA PRO A 11 20.03 6.61 30.55
C PRO A 11 19.41 8.02 30.49
N ASP A 12 18.44 8.22 29.59
CA ASP A 12 17.58 9.39 29.52
C ASP A 12 16.19 8.99 30.04
N ARG A 13 15.95 9.22 31.33
CA ARG A 13 14.59 9.31 31.88
C ARG A 13 14.31 10.77 32.21
N SER A 14 13.61 11.45 31.32
CA SER A 14 12.65 12.46 31.76
C SER A 14 11.30 12.23 31.06
N PRO A 15 10.17 12.26 31.79
CA PRO A 15 8.84 12.18 31.21
C PRO A 15 8.48 13.56 30.64
N GLN A 16 9.16 13.96 29.57
CA GLN A 16 8.91 15.24 28.90
C GLN A 16 8.82 14.99 27.41
N ALA A 17 7.60 14.63 26.97
CA ALA A 17 7.22 14.90 25.60
C ALA A 17 7.46 16.41 25.35
N LYS A 18 8.42 16.75 24.47
CA LYS A 18 8.81 18.11 24.00
C LYS A 18 10.08 18.75 24.59
N GLN A 19 11.15 18.02 24.90
CA GLN A 19 12.50 18.62 24.87
C GLN A 19 13.40 17.86 23.89
N PRO A 20 14.07 18.52 22.93
CA PRO A 20 15.08 17.86 22.11
C PRO A 20 16.22 17.41 23.03
N SER A 21 16.67 16.16 22.89
CA SER A 21 17.81 15.65 23.65
C SER A 21 18.99 16.63 23.52
N PRO A 22 19.72 16.94 24.61
CA PRO A 22 20.87 17.83 24.57
C PRO A 22 22.01 17.31 23.67
N THR A 23 21.97 16.02 23.29
CA THR A 23 22.89 15.36 22.35
C THR A 23 22.22 14.96 21.04
N PHE A 24 21.05 15.52 20.72
CA PHE A 24 20.29 15.17 19.53
C PHE A 24 21.10 15.37 18.24
N SER A 25 21.43 14.25 17.60
CA SER A 25 22.08 14.22 16.29
C SER A 25 21.04 14.01 15.19
N ARG A 26 21.09 14.84 14.15
CA ARG A 26 20.32 14.63 12.90
C ARG A 26 21.00 13.64 11.94
N ASP A 27 22.22 13.21 12.25
CA ASP A 27 22.95 12.23 11.46
C ASP A 27 22.38 10.82 11.72
N PRO A 28 21.78 10.14 10.71
CA PRO A 28 21.19 8.82 10.89
C PRO A 28 22.23 7.74 11.26
N ARG A 29 23.53 7.97 11.05
CA ARG A 29 24.59 7.04 11.46
C ARG A 29 24.75 6.92 12.97
N HIS A 30 24.27 7.93 13.72
CA HIS A 30 24.23 7.89 15.18
C HIS A 30 22.94 7.30 15.73
N ALA A 31 22.01 6.87 14.86
CA ALA A 31 20.77 6.24 15.30
C ALA A 31 21.04 4.83 15.83
N GLU A 32 20.53 4.54 17.02
CA GLU A 32 20.52 3.18 17.56
C GLU A 32 19.25 2.45 17.11
N ASN A 33 19.41 1.31 16.44
CA ASN A 33 18.28 0.48 16.03
C ASN A 33 17.50 0.00 17.27
N ARG A 34 16.16 0.11 17.22
CA ARG A 34 15.25 -0.38 18.27
C ARG A 34 14.30 -1.41 17.69
N PHE A 35 14.05 -2.47 18.45
CA PHE A 35 13.03 -3.46 18.14
C PHE A 35 11.76 -3.14 18.93
N ILE A 36 10.64 -3.02 18.22
CA ILE A 36 9.31 -2.82 18.82
C ILE A 36 8.39 -3.89 18.23
N ALA A 37 7.68 -4.60 19.10
CA ALA A 37 6.69 -5.59 18.70
C ALA A 37 5.37 -5.32 19.42
N LEU A 38 4.26 -5.41 18.68
CA LEU A 38 2.91 -5.29 19.20
C LEU A 38 2.05 -6.40 18.59
N ALA A 39 1.10 -6.92 19.37
CA ALA A 39 0.07 -7.83 18.89
C ALA A 39 -1.29 -7.19 19.15
N VAL A 40 -2.08 -7.05 18.08
CA VAL A 40 -3.43 -6.46 18.11
C VAL A 40 -4.41 -7.45 17.49
N PRO A 41 -5.71 -7.40 17.85
CA PRO A 41 -6.73 -8.18 17.15
C PRO A 41 -6.68 -7.94 15.64
N PHE A 42 -6.94 -9.00 14.87
CA PHE A 42 -6.96 -8.89 13.42
C PHE A 42 -8.07 -7.94 12.96
N GLY A 43 -7.72 -6.98 12.10
CA GLY A 43 -8.65 -6.10 11.41
C GLY A 43 -8.64 -6.39 9.92
N SER A 44 -9.81 -6.40 9.31
CA SER A 44 -9.95 -6.50 7.85
C SER A 44 -9.81 -5.13 7.19
N VAL A 45 -9.23 -5.09 6.00
CA VAL A 45 -9.13 -3.86 5.18
C VAL A 45 -10.49 -3.40 4.65
N ALA A 46 -11.47 -4.30 4.60
CA ALA A 46 -12.83 -4.06 4.15
C ALA A 46 -13.82 -4.80 5.06
N ASN A 47 -14.99 -4.22 5.28
CA ASN A 47 -16.07 -4.87 6.01
C ASN A 47 -16.69 -6.03 5.19
N LYS A 48 -17.56 -6.83 5.82
CA LYS A 48 -18.15 -8.01 5.19
C LYS A 48 -18.89 -7.69 3.87
N GLU A 49 -19.68 -6.63 3.85
CA GLU A 49 -20.43 -6.22 2.66
C GLU A 49 -19.48 -5.81 1.52
N GLN A 50 -18.44 -5.04 1.84
CA GLN A 50 -17.41 -4.62 0.90
C GLN A 50 -16.63 -5.81 0.32
N LEU A 51 -16.35 -6.85 1.11
CA LEU A 51 -15.70 -8.06 0.64
C LEU A 51 -16.60 -8.92 -0.27
N GLU A 52 -17.92 -8.81 -0.14
CA GLU A 52 -18.88 -9.56 -0.97
C GLU A 52 -19.17 -8.85 -2.29
N ARG A 53 -19.27 -7.52 -2.28
CA ARG A 53 -19.62 -6.71 -3.47
C ARG A 53 -18.43 -6.12 -4.22
N GLY A 54 -17.25 -6.09 -3.59
CA GLY A 54 -16.08 -5.37 -4.04
C GLY A 54 -16.04 -3.91 -3.63
N LEU A 55 -14.83 -3.34 -3.59
CA LEU A 55 -14.60 -1.94 -3.24
C LEU A 55 -14.82 -1.04 -4.47
N HIS A 56 -15.48 0.10 -4.26
CA HIS A 56 -15.49 1.16 -5.26
C HIS A 56 -14.12 1.88 -5.24
N VAL A 57 -13.32 1.70 -6.29
CA VAL A 57 -11.97 2.26 -6.38
C VAL A 57 -11.95 3.49 -7.30
N ALA A 58 -11.36 4.59 -6.84
CA ALA A 58 -11.04 5.75 -7.67
C ALA A 58 -9.55 5.77 -8.03
N ILE A 59 -9.22 6.33 -9.20
CA ILE A 59 -7.83 6.58 -9.57
C ILE A 59 -7.43 7.94 -9.01
N SER A 60 -6.40 7.97 -8.17
CA SER A 60 -5.90 9.19 -7.55
C SER A 60 -5.03 9.99 -8.53
N GLU A 61 -5.09 11.32 -8.44
CA GLU A 61 -4.15 12.22 -9.14
C GLU A 61 -2.77 12.26 -8.43
N THR A 62 -2.69 11.76 -7.19
CA THR A 62 -1.44 11.65 -6.45
C THR A 62 -0.53 10.58 -7.05
N VAL A 63 0.68 11.01 -7.43
CA VAL A 63 1.72 10.15 -7.98
C VAL A 63 2.43 9.39 -6.85
N ARG A 64 2.61 8.08 -7.03
CA ARG A 64 3.39 7.22 -6.14
C ARG A 64 4.85 7.67 -6.10
N ILE A 65 5.45 7.70 -4.90
CA ILE A 65 6.87 8.00 -4.71
C ILE A 65 7.71 7.10 -5.62
N PRO A 66 8.53 7.66 -6.53
CA PRO A 66 9.31 6.86 -7.46
C PRO A 66 10.36 6.00 -6.73
N PRO A 67 10.70 4.80 -7.25
CA PRO A 67 11.72 3.93 -6.65
C PRO A 67 13.12 4.55 -6.55
N LYS A 68 13.42 5.53 -7.42
CA LYS A 68 14.67 6.31 -7.35
C LYS A 68 14.73 7.28 -6.16
N SER A 69 13.59 7.59 -5.54
CA SER A 69 13.48 8.44 -4.35
C SER A 69 13.41 7.60 -3.07
N VAL A 70 12.48 6.64 -3.03
CA VAL A 70 12.36 5.67 -1.93
C VAL A 70 12.07 4.33 -2.57
N ASP A 71 12.90 3.32 -2.31
CA ASP A 71 12.70 1.98 -2.85
C ASP A 71 11.45 1.33 -2.23
N PRO A 72 10.36 1.10 -3.01
CA PRO A 72 9.14 0.51 -2.48
C PRO A 72 9.28 -0.98 -2.17
N ALA A 73 10.37 -1.65 -2.59
CA ALA A 73 10.65 -3.02 -2.17
C ALA A 73 11.00 -3.09 -0.67
N ILE A 74 11.43 -1.97 -0.07
CA ILE A 74 11.68 -1.83 1.36
C ILE A 74 10.39 -1.37 2.04
N LYS A 75 9.81 -2.23 2.90
CA LYS A 75 8.64 -1.85 3.70
C LYS A 75 9.00 -0.70 4.64
N ASN A 76 8.35 0.43 4.47
CA ASN A 76 8.60 1.65 5.23
C ASN A 76 7.30 2.38 5.60
N TYR A 77 7.43 3.47 6.37
CA TYR A 77 6.32 4.31 6.84
C TYR A 77 6.22 5.67 6.11
N HIS A 78 6.96 5.88 5.02
CA HIS A 78 6.81 7.08 4.19
C HIS A 78 5.53 6.95 3.35
N TRP A 79 4.40 7.29 3.98
CA TRP A 79 3.06 6.96 3.52
C TRP A 79 2.24 8.17 3.06
N LEU A 80 2.85 9.35 2.93
CA LEU A 80 2.11 10.58 2.67
C LEU A 80 1.44 10.59 1.29
N ASP A 81 2.08 10.05 0.26
CA ASP A 81 1.49 9.90 -1.07
C ASP A 81 0.32 8.91 -1.09
N LEU A 82 0.44 7.80 -0.36
CA LEU A 82 -0.62 6.81 -0.21
C LEU A 82 -1.82 7.38 0.58
N ALA A 83 -1.56 8.07 1.68
CA ALA A 83 -2.60 8.72 2.48
C ALA A 83 -3.33 9.81 1.68
N LYS A 84 -2.59 10.63 0.92
CA LYS A 84 -3.18 11.59 -0.02
C LYS A 84 -4.05 10.91 -1.07
N GLY A 85 -3.59 9.78 -1.63
CA GLY A 85 -4.37 9.01 -2.59
C GLY A 85 -5.71 8.53 -2.02
N LEU A 86 -5.73 8.08 -0.76
CA LEU A 86 -6.98 7.73 -0.07
C LEU A 86 -7.92 8.93 0.06
N PHE A 87 -7.42 10.10 0.45
CA PHE A 87 -8.25 11.31 0.50
C PHE A 87 -8.80 11.70 -0.87
N ASP A 88 -7.99 11.63 -1.94
CA ASP A 88 -8.45 11.89 -3.31
C ASP A 88 -9.63 10.96 -3.68
N ALA A 89 -9.57 9.68 -3.27
CA ALA A 89 -10.65 8.73 -3.51
C ALA A 89 -11.90 9.06 -2.68
N TYR A 90 -11.74 9.35 -1.40
CA TYR A 90 -12.85 9.70 -0.50
C TYR A 90 -13.61 10.95 -0.96
N ASP A 91 -12.90 11.96 -1.47
CA ASP A 91 -13.49 13.19 -2.00
C ASP A 91 -14.39 12.94 -3.22
N THR A 92 -14.22 11.80 -3.90
CA THR A 92 -15.08 11.36 -5.03
C THR A 92 -16.16 10.35 -4.64
N GLY A 93 -16.26 10.00 -3.35
CA GLY A 93 -17.17 8.97 -2.85
C GLY A 93 -16.72 7.53 -3.13
N ALA A 94 -15.44 7.33 -3.46
CA ALA A 94 -14.83 6.01 -3.53
C ALA A 94 -14.37 5.53 -2.15
N GLU A 95 -14.10 4.24 -2.05
CA GLU A 95 -13.74 3.54 -0.79
C GLU A 95 -12.25 3.21 -0.72
N ALA A 96 -11.59 3.15 -1.89
CA ALA A 96 -10.17 2.86 -2.01
C ALA A 96 -9.58 3.62 -3.21
N ALA A 97 -8.25 3.71 -3.23
CA ALA A 97 -7.52 4.54 -4.19
C ALA A 97 -6.50 3.74 -5.00
N LEU A 98 -6.55 3.83 -6.32
CA LEU A 98 -5.47 3.35 -7.17
C LEU A 98 -4.46 4.47 -7.39
N VAL A 99 -3.22 4.29 -6.93
CA VAL A 99 -2.14 5.25 -7.19
C VAL A 99 -1.32 4.82 -8.41
N LEU A 100 -0.90 5.82 -9.18
CA LEU A 100 -0.15 5.61 -10.41
C LEU A 100 1.32 5.99 -10.24
N ASP A 101 2.19 5.38 -11.06
CA ASP A 101 3.56 5.84 -11.21
C ASP A 101 3.61 7.17 -11.99
N ALA A 102 4.80 7.78 -12.06
CA ALA A 102 5.00 9.04 -12.77
C ALA A 102 4.75 8.96 -14.29
N ASN A 103 4.61 7.76 -14.85
CA ASN A 103 4.29 7.52 -16.26
C ASN A 103 2.79 7.20 -16.48
N GLY A 104 1.97 7.23 -15.41
CA GLY A 104 0.55 6.90 -15.48
C GLY A 104 0.24 5.39 -15.51
N HIS A 105 1.20 4.54 -15.17
CA HIS A 105 0.96 3.11 -14.98
C HIS A 105 0.44 2.82 -13.58
N ILE A 106 -0.33 1.75 -13.45
CA ILE A 106 -0.82 1.30 -12.15
C ILE A 106 0.37 0.85 -11.29
N ALA A 107 0.52 1.45 -10.11
CA ALA A 107 1.52 1.06 -9.12
C ALA A 107 0.89 0.14 -8.07
N GLU A 108 0.18 0.69 -7.09
CA GLU A 108 -0.44 -0.09 -6.02
C GLU A 108 -1.69 0.62 -5.49
N GLU A 109 -2.34 -0.01 -4.51
CA GLU A 109 -3.31 0.64 -3.65
C GLU A 109 -2.61 0.93 -2.30
N PRO A 110 -2.97 2.02 -1.59
CA PRO A 110 -2.58 2.28 -0.19
C PRO A 110 -2.77 1.14 0.82
N GLY A 111 -1.88 0.15 0.79
CA GLY A 111 -1.85 -0.94 1.77
C GLY A 111 -1.78 -2.33 1.16
N PHE A 112 -2.02 -2.48 -0.14
CA PHE A 112 -1.99 -3.78 -0.80
C PHE A 112 -1.57 -3.74 -2.27
N ASN A 113 -1.05 -4.88 -2.75
CA ASN A 113 -0.76 -5.07 -4.16
C ASN A 113 -2.05 -5.22 -4.97
N VAL A 114 -2.02 -4.80 -6.23
CA VAL A 114 -3.16 -4.87 -7.14
C VAL A 114 -2.96 -5.92 -8.23
N PHE A 115 -4.07 -6.52 -8.64
CA PHE A 115 -4.13 -7.55 -9.66
C PHE A 115 -5.23 -7.21 -10.66
N VAL A 116 -4.96 -7.49 -11.93
CA VAL A 116 -5.92 -7.32 -13.02
C VAL A 116 -6.10 -8.67 -13.69
N VAL A 117 -7.33 -9.19 -13.65
CA VAL A 117 -7.71 -10.40 -14.39
C VAL A 117 -8.38 -9.98 -15.68
N LYS A 118 -7.85 -10.43 -16.81
CA LYS A 118 -8.42 -10.17 -18.13
C LYS A 118 -8.10 -11.31 -19.09
N ASP A 119 -9.09 -11.71 -19.88
CA ASP A 119 -8.95 -12.74 -20.93
C ASP A 119 -8.33 -14.05 -20.40
N GLY A 120 -8.75 -14.47 -19.19
CA GLY A 120 -8.25 -15.69 -18.55
C GLY A 120 -6.80 -15.61 -18.05
N SER A 121 -6.24 -14.40 -17.93
CA SER A 121 -4.88 -14.18 -17.41
C SER A 121 -4.87 -13.12 -16.30
N LEU A 122 -3.99 -13.29 -15.32
CA LEU A 122 -3.77 -12.36 -14.23
C LEU A 122 -2.46 -11.57 -14.44
N LYS A 123 -2.54 -10.25 -14.27
CA LYS A 123 -1.40 -9.33 -14.32
C LYS A 123 -1.30 -8.53 -13.05
N THR A 124 -0.08 -8.26 -12.60
CA THR A 124 0.20 -7.37 -11.46
C THR A 124 1.44 -6.54 -11.79
N PRO A 125 1.58 -5.31 -11.27
CA PRO A 125 2.78 -4.50 -11.47
C PRO A 125 4.07 -5.26 -11.12
N ALA A 126 5.06 -5.16 -12.02
CA ALA A 126 6.36 -5.80 -11.87
C ALA A 126 7.39 -4.96 -11.12
N TYR A 127 7.22 -3.63 -11.17
CA TYR A 127 8.20 -2.66 -10.69
C TYR A 127 7.49 -1.56 -9.90
N GLY A 128 8.22 -0.94 -8.98
CA GLY A 128 7.71 0.17 -8.20
C GLY A 128 6.68 -0.21 -7.13
N VAL A 129 6.68 -1.47 -6.71
CA VAL A 129 5.74 -2.02 -5.72
C VAL A 129 6.45 -2.92 -4.72
N LEU A 130 5.84 -3.07 -3.54
CA LEU A 130 6.33 -4.01 -2.53
C LEU A 130 6.20 -5.46 -3.02
N PRO A 131 7.23 -6.32 -2.86
CA PRO A 131 7.12 -7.76 -3.11
C PRO A 131 6.34 -8.45 -1.98
N GLY A 132 5.05 -8.16 -1.88
CA GLY A 132 4.19 -8.60 -0.79
C GLY A 132 4.09 -10.12 -0.66
N ILE A 133 3.95 -10.60 0.58
CA ILE A 133 3.78 -12.03 0.86
C ILE A 133 2.45 -12.55 0.28
N THR A 134 1.35 -11.82 0.48
CA THR A 134 0.05 -12.14 -0.14
C THR A 134 0.16 -12.20 -1.67
N ARG A 135 0.93 -11.30 -2.28
CA ARG A 135 1.18 -11.33 -3.72
C ARG A 135 1.91 -12.59 -4.17
N ARG A 136 2.89 -13.06 -3.39
CA ARG A 136 3.55 -14.34 -3.65
C ARG A 136 2.56 -15.50 -3.57
N THR A 137 1.76 -15.55 -2.50
CA THR A 137 0.72 -16.57 -2.33
C THR A 137 -0.28 -16.58 -3.49
N VAL A 138 -0.65 -15.42 -4.03
CA VAL A 138 -1.51 -15.35 -5.23
C VAL A 138 -0.84 -16.01 -6.44
N PHE A 139 0.46 -15.80 -6.66
CA PHE A 139 1.19 -16.51 -7.74
C PHE A 139 1.21 -18.02 -7.51
N ASP A 140 1.46 -18.47 -6.28
CA ASP A 140 1.48 -19.89 -5.92
C ASP A 140 0.12 -20.54 -6.22
N ILE A 141 -0.98 -19.89 -5.81
CA ILE A 141 -2.35 -20.35 -6.09
C ILE A 141 -2.63 -20.37 -7.60
N CYS A 142 -2.18 -19.36 -8.35
CA CYS A 142 -2.37 -19.34 -9.81
C CYS A 142 -1.70 -20.53 -10.49
N VAL A 143 -0.52 -20.95 -10.02
CA VAL A 143 0.15 -22.16 -10.50
C VAL A 143 -0.68 -23.40 -10.20
N GLU A 144 -1.20 -23.53 -8.99
CA GLU A 144 -2.01 -24.68 -8.57
C GLU A 144 -3.30 -24.85 -9.40
N ILE A 145 -3.96 -23.74 -9.74
CA ILE A 145 -5.23 -23.77 -10.51
C ILE A 145 -5.03 -23.70 -12.03
N GLY A 146 -3.77 -23.62 -12.50
CA GLY A 146 -3.46 -23.50 -13.93
C GLY A 146 -3.82 -22.14 -14.56
N LEU A 147 -3.90 -21.06 -13.77
CA LEU A 147 -4.14 -19.71 -14.25
C LEU A 147 -2.83 -19.02 -14.63
N SER A 148 -2.75 -18.49 -15.86
CA SER A 148 -1.58 -17.71 -16.27
C SER A 148 -1.49 -16.41 -15.44
N ALA A 149 -0.40 -16.25 -14.69
CA ALA A 149 -0.13 -15.08 -13.88
C ALA A 149 1.23 -14.47 -14.24
N THR A 150 1.29 -13.15 -14.43
CA THR A 150 2.54 -12.47 -14.81
C THR A 150 2.70 -11.13 -14.12
N ALA A 151 3.89 -10.89 -13.59
CA ALA A 151 4.31 -9.56 -13.19
C ALA A 151 4.69 -8.75 -14.45
N ALA A 152 3.96 -7.69 -14.76
CA ALA A 152 4.19 -6.87 -15.96
C ALA A 152 3.79 -5.40 -15.73
N LEU A 153 4.08 -4.55 -16.70
CA LEU A 153 3.52 -3.20 -16.74
C LEU A 153 2.00 -3.26 -16.86
N VAL A 154 1.28 -2.55 -15.99
CA VAL A 154 -0.19 -2.50 -16.02
C VAL A 154 -0.63 -1.09 -16.37
N VAL A 155 -1.32 -0.94 -17.50
CA VAL A 155 -1.71 0.34 -18.08
C VAL A 155 -3.23 0.46 -18.08
N LEU A 156 -3.75 1.61 -17.64
CA LEU A 156 -5.15 1.96 -17.81
C LEU A 156 -5.42 2.29 -19.29
N ARG A 157 -6.36 1.59 -19.94
CA ARG A 157 -6.81 2.01 -21.28
C ARG A 157 -7.86 3.10 -21.13
N SER A 158 -7.51 4.30 -21.58
CA SER A 158 -8.30 5.54 -21.51
C SER A 158 -9.55 5.60 -22.40
N LYS A 159 -10.16 4.47 -22.80
CA LYS A 159 -11.45 4.54 -23.49
C LYS A 159 -12.56 4.90 -22.50
N GLY A 160 -12.77 6.19 -22.27
CA GLY A 160 -13.98 6.73 -21.67
C GLY A 160 -13.93 7.13 -20.19
N LEU A 161 -12.76 7.28 -19.58
CA LEU A 161 -12.66 7.94 -18.27
C LEU A 161 -12.61 9.46 -18.45
N THR A 162 -13.66 10.03 -19.04
CA THR A 162 -13.99 11.45 -18.82
C THR A 162 -14.08 11.66 -17.32
N ARG A 163 -13.46 12.73 -16.80
CA ARG A 163 -13.67 13.24 -15.43
C ARG A 163 -15.15 13.10 -15.07
N CYS A 164 -15.48 12.05 -14.33
CA CYS A 164 -16.87 11.66 -14.14
C CYS A 164 -17.34 12.39 -12.89
N SER A 165 -17.95 13.56 -13.08
CA SER A 165 -18.66 14.32 -12.05
C SER A 165 -19.99 13.66 -11.64
N SER A 166 -20.11 12.35 -11.82
CA SER A 166 -21.32 11.55 -11.59
C SER A 166 -20.97 10.39 -10.66
N PRO A 167 -21.72 10.19 -9.55
CA PRO A 167 -21.40 9.23 -8.50
C PRO A 167 -21.66 7.76 -8.85
N ARG A 168 -21.77 7.41 -10.14
CA ARG A 168 -21.99 6.02 -10.58
C ARG A 168 -21.20 5.73 -11.86
N LEU A 169 -20.06 5.08 -11.71
CA LEU A 169 -19.35 4.37 -12.78
C LEU A 169 -19.49 2.85 -12.59
N PRO A 170 -19.49 2.07 -13.68
CA PRO A 170 -19.67 0.63 -13.63
C PRO A 170 -18.45 -0.07 -13.03
N ALA A 171 -18.71 -0.93 -12.06
CA ALA A 171 -17.75 -1.77 -11.37
C ALA A 171 -16.95 -2.64 -12.35
N GLY A 172 -15.63 -2.64 -12.20
CA GLY A 172 -14.73 -3.35 -13.09
C GLY A 172 -13.28 -3.35 -12.62
N LEU A 173 -13.04 -3.50 -11.32
CA LEU A 173 -11.75 -3.89 -10.76
C LEU A 173 -11.99 -4.64 -9.44
N CYS A 174 -11.97 -5.97 -9.57
CA CYS A 174 -12.18 -7.03 -8.57
C CYS A 174 -13.60 -7.12 -7.96
N PRO A 175 -14.14 -8.31 -7.65
CA PRO A 175 -15.06 -8.40 -6.53
C PRO A 175 -14.31 -8.15 -5.22
#